data_AF-A0A2H3S7F7-F1
#
_entry.id   AF-A0A2H3S7F7-F1
#
_cell.length_a   1.000
_cell.length_b   1.000
_cell.length_c   1.000
_cell.angle_alpha   90.00
_cell.angle_beta   90.00
_cell.angle_gamma   90.00
#
_symmetry.space_group_name_H-M   'P 1'
#
loop_
_entity.id
_entity.type
_entity.pdbx_description
1 polymer ?
#
loop_
_entity_poly.entity_id
_entity_poly.type
_entity_poly.pdbx_seq_one_letter_code
_entity_poly.pdbx_strand_id
1 'polypeptide(L)'
;MADISEMIEFLWRPPRINTGPIVKRLVNDRKAPENFGYYRNWGFTVYRTFYGPGSDKHWDTLIDAVTRQTLLALGYHENDRMFNEDIKRNWGKYSDKSEYLEDINRLKKLFRLTTRENPLLFDGLDIHQIQEVCRRELPQARENIEGARHCFVLVADERVLKDVANGVFVITAVDYDQVEDRFCPEWVRMSTGDILNLWESLFFEDSIFRTIHCAMGCELSKRDLETYVWPGLSCIGRRGDCSEAQTASPGWIPEFTRFRFDY
;
A
#
# COMPACT_ATOMS: atom_id res chain seq x y z
N MET A 1 -9.32 -7.70 -8.01
CA MET A 1 -8.07 -7.93 -7.25
C MET A 1 -6.94 -7.93 -8.24
N ALA A 2 -5.93 -7.09 -8.02
CA ALA A 2 -4.83 -6.96 -8.97
C ALA A 2 -4.02 -8.25 -8.96
N ASP A 3 -3.66 -8.73 -10.13
CA ASP A 3 -2.89 -9.96 -10.26
C ASP A 3 -1.41 -9.67 -9.94
N ILE A 4 -0.69 -10.63 -9.33
CA ILE A 4 0.74 -10.48 -8.99
C ILE A 4 1.54 -10.18 -10.26
N SER A 5 1.18 -10.86 -11.34
CA SER A 5 1.87 -10.73 -12.61
C SER A 5 1.74 -9.34 -13.22
N GLU A 6 0.61 -8.66 -13.01
CA GLU A 6 0.39 -7.28 -13.47
C GLU A 6 1.16 -6.30 -12.57
N MET A 7 1.05 -6.45 -11.25
CA MET A 7 1.74 -5.58 -10.29
C MET A 7 3.26 -5.61 -10.50
N ILE A 8 3.86 -6.79 -10.67
CA ILE A 8 5.30 -6.90 -10.86
C ILE A 8 5.77 -6.31 -12.20
N GLU A 9 4.96 -6.43 -13.27
CA GLU A 9 5.27 -5.84 -14.56
C GLU A 9 5.20 -4.33 -14.56
N PHE A 10 4.23 -3.77 -13.84
CA PHE A 10 4.13 -2.32 -13.70
C PHE A 10 5.34 -1.68 -13.02
N LEU A 11 5.93 -2.38 -12.04
CA LEU A 11 7.12 -1.93 -11.33
C LEU A 11 8.40 -2.10 -12.16
N TRP A 12 8.37 -2.89 -13.23
CA TRP A 12 9.52 -3.17 -14.08
C TRP A 12 9.82 -2.00 -15.03
N ARG A 13 11.00 -1.37 -14.90
CA ARG A 13 11.46 -0.25 -15.73
C ARG A 13 12.80 -0.58 -16.40
N PRO A 14 12.81 -1.46 -17.41
CA PRO A 14 14.05 -1.88 -18.06
C PRO A 14 14.76 -0.70 -18.72
N PRO A 15 16.09 -0.74 -18.85
CA PRO A 15 16.84 0.27 -19.58
C PRO A 15 16.38 0.35 -21.04
N ARG A 16 16.35 1.56 -21.60
CA ARG A 16 16.09 1.75 -23.03
C ARG A 16 17.35 1.40 -23.81
N ILE A 17 17.42 0.17 -24.32
CA ILE A 17 18.58 -0.29 -25.10
C ILE A 17 18.29 -0.17 -26.59
N ASN A 18 19.13 0.60 -27.30
CA ASN A 18 19.11 0.80 -28.75
C ASN A 18 20.01 -0.22 -29.47
N THR A 19 19.97 -1.50 -29.08
CA THR A 19 20.73 -2.59 -29.73
C THR A 19 19.79 -3.61 -30.37
N GLY A 20 20.36 -4.55 -31.13
CA GLY A 20 19.60 -5.62 -31.78
C GLY A 20 18.76 -6.49 -30.83
N PRO A 21 17.71 -7.17 -31.35
CA PRO A 21 16.65 -7.80 -30.56
C PRO A 21 17.10 -8.91 -29.59
N ILE A 22 18.21 -9.59 -29.88
CA ILE A 22 18.75 -10.68 -29.03
C ILE A 22 19.40 -10.10 -27.76
N VAL A 23 20.26 -9.09 -27.90
CA VAL A 23 20.89 -8.39 -26.78
C VAL A 23 19.83 -7.68 -25.94
N LYS A 24 18.80 -7.12 -26.60
CA LYS A 24 17.66 -6.51 -25.92
C LYS A 24 16.86 -7.52 -25.07
N ARG A 25 16.74 -8.79 -25.50
CA ARG A 25 16.05 -9.84 -24.73
C ARG A 25 16.86 -10.30 -23.52
N LEU A 26 18.17 -10.53 -23.66
CA LEU A 26 19.02 -10.98 -22.56
C LEU A 26 19.14 -9.93 -21.46
N VAL A 27 19.29 -8.65 -21.84
CA VAL A 27 19.42 -7.57 -20.86
C VAL A 27 18.07 -7.20 -20.23
N ASN A 28 16.94 -7.51 -20.88
CA ASN A 28 15.60 -7.23 -20.35
C ASN A 28 14.93 -8.43 -19.67
N ASP A 29 15.66 -9.49 -19.32
CA ASP A 29 15.08 -10.54 -18.49
C ASP A 29 14.87 -10.02 -17.07
N ARG A 30 13.61 -9.68 -16.74
CA ARG A 30 13.24 -9.16 -15.42
C ARG A 30 13.52 -10.13 -14.27
N LYS A 31 13.64 -11.42 -14.56
CA LYS A 31 13.82 -12.47 -13.55
C LYS A 31 15.27 -12.57 -13.07
N ALA A 32 16.21 -12.08 -13.87
CA ALA A 32 17.63 -12.12 -13.57
C ALA A 32 17.95 -11.30 -12.31
N PRO A 33 18.67 -11.84 -11.30
CA PRO A 33 18.97 -11.13 -10.06
C PRO A 33 19.71 -9.80 -10.24
N GLU A 34 20.63 -9.73 -11.21
CA GLU A 34 21.38 -8.53 -11.59
C GLU A 34 20.48 -7.37 -12.04
N ASN A 35 19.29 -7.69 -12.51
CA ASN A 35 18.33 -6.74 -13.04
C ASN A 35 17.38 -6.18 -11.97
N PHE A 36 17.50 -6.61 -10.70
CA PHE A 36 16.63 -6.14 -9.63
C PHE A 36 16.61 -4.61 -9.49
N GLY A 37 17.74 -3.94 -9.78
CA GLY A 37 17.85 -2.47 -9.73
C GLY A 37 16.99 -1.71 -10.75
N TYR A 38 16.41 -2.39 -11.75
CA TYR A 38 15.50 -1.79 -12.71
C TYR A 38 14.03 -1.83 -12.26
N TYR A 39 13.74 -2.43 -11.11
CA TYR A 39 12.43 -2.33 -10.49
C TYR A 39 12.31 -1.04 -9.68
N ARG A 40 11.13 -0.44 -9.72
CA ARG A 40 10.76 0.67 -8.86
C ARG A 40 10.18 0.17 -7.54
N ASN A 41 10.45 0.89 -6.46
CA ASN A 41 9.81 0.63 -5.17
C ASN A 41 8.34 1.06 -5.22
N TRP A 42 7.50 0.35 -4.46
CA TRP A 42 6.08 0.66 -4.29
C TRP A 42 5.73 0.83 -2.81
N GLY A 43 4.56 1.41 -2.54
CA GLY A 43 4.09 1.76 -1.20
C GLY A 43 3.75 3.24 -1.11
N PHE A 44 3.84 3.83 0.08
CA PHE A 44 3.30 5.17 0.34
C PHE A 44 4.25 6.07 1.12
N THR A 45 4.04 7.37 0.99
CA THR A 45 4.63 8.36 1.89
C THR A 45 3.77 8.46 3.15
N VAL A 46 4.40 8.49 4.32
CA VAL A 46 3.73 8.60 5.62
C VAL A 46 4.18 9.88 6.31
N TYR A 47 3.24 10.80 6.57
CA TYR A 47 3.48 12.04 7.29
C TYR A 47 3.11 11.86 8.76
N ARG A 48 4.02 12.25 9.65
CA ARG A 48 3.76 12.39 11.09
C ARG A 48 3.46 13.85 11.38
N THR A 49 2.30 14.13 11.95
CA THR A 49 1.89 15.51 12.30
C THR A 49 1.73 15.76 13.80
N PHE A 50 1.97 14.74 14.63
CA PHE A 50 1.90 14.88 16.09
C PHE A 50 3.19 14.42 16.78
N TYR A 51 3.69 15.28 17.68
CA TYR A 51 4.96 15.09 18.38
C TYR A 51 4.84 15.23 19.92
N GLY A 52 3.68 14.88 20.49
CA GLY A 52 3.47 14.92 21.94
C GLY A 52 4.23 13.85 22.74
N PRO A 53 4.19 13.88 24.08
CA PRO A 53 4.89 12.90 24.93
C PRO A 53 4.53 11.45 24.61
N GLY A 54 5.53 10.59 24.43
CA GLY A 54 5.35 9.16 24.12
C GLY A 54 4.99 8.85 22.67
N SER A 55 4.76 9.87 21.83
CA SER A 55 4.35 9.69 20.43
C SER A 55 5.42 9.01 19.56
N ASP A 56 6.71 9.10 19.91
CA ASP A 56 7.79 8.41 19.18
C ASP A 56 7.60 6.88 19.19
N LYS A 57 7.30 6.30 20.35
CA LYS A 57 7.06 4.86 20.47
C LYS A 57 5.85 4.43 19.64
N HIS A 58 4.78 5.23 19.65
CA HIS A 58 3.56 4.93 18.90
C HIS A 58 3.77 5.08 17.39
N TRP A 59 4.58 6.06 16.98
CA TRP A 59 5.01 6.22 15.60
C TRP A 59 5.80 5.00 15.11
N ASP A 60 6.83 4.59 15.85
CA ASP A 60 7.63 3.41 15.50
C ASP A 60 6.76 2.15 15.41
N THR A 61 5.83 1.99 16.36
CA THR A 61 4.87 0.88 16.38
C THR A 61 3.95 0.92 15.15
N LEU A 62 3.48 2.11 14.74
CA LEU A 62 2.64 2.27 13.56
C LEU A 62 3.39 1.88 12.27
N ILE A 63 4.62 2.37 12.10
CA ILE A 63 5.44 2.08 10.91
C ILE A 63 5.78 0.59 10.82
N ASP A 64 6.12 -0.04 11.94
CA ASP A 64 6.32 -1.50 12.02
C ASP A 64 5.02 -2.26 11.69
N ALA A 65 3.88 -1.84 12.25
CA ALA A 65 2.58 -2.45 11.99
C ALA A 65 2.22 -2.42 10.51
N VAL A 66 2.23 -1.23 9.90
CA VAL A 66 1.90 -1.06 8.47
C VAL A 66 2.83 -1.92 7.63
N THR A 67 4.13 -1.93 7.94
CA THR A 67 5.10 -2.69 7.16
C THR A 67 4.83 -4.19 7.25
N ARG A 68 4.74 -4.74 8.45
CA ARG A 68 4.57 -6.18 8.65
C ARG A 68 3.22 -6.68 8.14
N GLN A 69 2.15 -5.94 8.41
CA GLN A 69 0.82 -6.31 7.93
C GLN A 69 0.74 -6.26 6.40
N THR A 70 1.37 -5.28 5.75
CA THR A 70 1.43 -5.23 4.28
C THR A 70 2.16 -6.46 3.71
N LEU A 71 3.30 -6.82 4.31
CA LEU A 71 4.08 -7.99 3.90
C LEU A 71 3.34 -9.31 4.13
N LEU A 72 2.57 -9.42 5.23
CA LEU A 72 1.72 -10.57 5.51
C LEU A 72 0.49 -10.63 4.58
N ALA A 73 -0.11 -9.48 4.25
CA ALA A 73 -1.21 -9.38 3.30
C ALA A 73 -0.82 -9.89 1.90
N LEU A 74 0.45 -9.74 1.50
CA LEU A 74 0.98 -10.33 0.28
C LEU A 74 1.03 -11.86 0.34
N GLY A 75 1.18 -12.44 1.54
CA GLY A 75 1.12 -13.88 1.77
C GLY A 75 -0.21 -14.51 1.37
N TYR A 76 -1.31 -13.74 1.36
CA TYR A 76 -2.60 -14.18 0.82
C TYR A 76 -2.48 -14.69 -0.62
N HIS A 77 -1.59 -14.10 -1.42
CA HIS A 77 -1.38 -14.50 -2.81
C HIS A 77 -0.64 -15.83 -2.97
N GLU A 78 0.03 -16.36 -1.93
CA GLU A 78 0.84 -17.58 -2.03
C GLU A 78 0.01 -18.88 -2.19
N ASN A 79 -1.30 -18.80 -1.98
CA ASN A 79 -2.18 -19.96 -2.07
C ASN A 79 -2.45 -20.41 -3.53
N ASP A 80 -2.78 -21.69 -3.70
CA ASP A 80 -2.98 -22.29 -5.04
C ASP A 80 -4.15 -21.66 -5.81
N ARG A 81 -5.18 -21.21 -5.09
CA ARG A 81 -6.33 -20.58 -5.73
C ARG A 81 -5.93 -19.28 -6.42
N MET A 82 -5.17 -18.42 -5.74
CA MET A 82 -4.71 -17.14 -6.29
C MET A 82 -3.74 -17.36 -7.45
N PHE A 83 -2.80 -18.30 -7.30
CA PHE A 83 -1.91 -18.70 -8.39
C PHE A 83 -2.68 -19.15 -9.65
N ASN A 84 -3.68 -20.02 -9.49
CA ASN A 84 -4.49 -20.52 -10.61
C ASN A 84 -5.35 -19.41 -11.25
N GLU A 85 -5.89 -18.49 -10.44
CA GLU A 85 -6.65 -17.34 -10.94
C GLU A 85 -5.77 -16.39 -11.77
N ASP A 86 -4.57 -16.06 -11.30
CA ASP A 86 -3.61 -15.19 -12.01
C ASP A 86 -3.16 -15.84 -13.33
N ILE A 87 -2.74 -17.11 -13.31
CA ILE A 87 -2.38 -17.85 -14.53
C ILE A 87 -3.51 -17.86 -15.56
N LYS A 88 -4.75 -18.07 -15.12
CA LYS A 88 -5.92 -18.12 -16.01
C LYS A 88 -6.18 -16.77 -16.67
N ARG A 89 -6.05 -15.66 -15.93
CA ARG A 89 -6.24 -14.31 -16.45
C ARG A 89 -5.10 -13.86 -17.36
N ASN A 90 -3.87 -14.25 -17.02
CA ASN A 90 -2.65 -13.82 -17.69
C ASN A 90 -2.07 -14.89 -18.62
N TRP A 91 -2.91 -15.78 -19.17
CA TRP A 91 -2.57 -16.72 -20.25
C TRP A 91 -1.34 -17.60 -19.98
N GLY A 92 -1.13 -18.05 -18.73
CA GLY A 92 -0.01 -18.94 -18.41
C GLY A 92 1.36 -18.26 -18.38
N LYS A 93 1.40 -16.99 -17.96
CA LYS A 93 2.63 -16.18 -17.84
C LYS A 93 3.72 -16.79 -16.96
N TYR A 94 3.35 -17.66 -16.03
CA TYR A 94 4.27 -18.41 -15.17
C TYR A 94 4.45 -19.83 -15.68
N SER A 95 5.70 -20.30 -15.69
CA SER A 95 6.00 -21.68 -16.07
C SER A 95 5.59 -22.67 -14.97
N ASP A 96 5.75 -22.26 -13.70
CA ASP A 96 5.35 -23.01 -12.52
C ASP A 96 5.05 -22.08 -11.33
N LYS A 97 4.62 -22.66 -10.20
CA LYS A 97 4.30 -21.91 -8.98
C LYS A 97 5.53 -21.29 -8.32
N SER A 98 6.72 -21.87 -8.47
CA SER A 98 7.94 -21.32 -7.86
C SER A 98 8.24 -19.93 -8.43
N GLU A 99 8.13 -19.77 -9.74
CA GLU A 99 8.31 -18.49 -10.42
C GLU A 99 7.34 -17.41 -9.91
N TYR A 100 6.08 -17.80 -9.68
CA TYR A 100 5.05 -16.93 -9.10
C TYR A 100 5.38 -16.51 -7.66
N LEU A 101 5.83 -17.46 -6.82
CA LEU A 101 6.25 -17.16 -5.45
C LEU A 101 7.49 -16.26 -5.41
N GLU A 102 8.41 -16.38 -6.38
CA GLU A 102 9.53 -15.44 -6.51
C GLU A 102 9.05 -14.02 -6.80
N ASP A 103 8.03 -13.83 -7.64
CA ASP A 103 7.44 -12.51 -7.89
C ASP A 103 6.76 -11.91 -6.65
N ILE A 104 6.05 -12.73 -5.87
CA ILE A 104 5.54 -12.30 -4.56
C ILE A 104 6.69 -11.84 -3.66
N ASN A 105 7.80 -12.59 -3.62
CA ASN A 105 8.98 -12.22 -2.86
C ASN A 105 9.66 -10.95 -3.40
N ARG A 106 9.67 -10.73 -4.72
CA ARG A 106 10.14 -9.47 -5.33
C ARG A 106 9.25 -8.31 -4.89
N LEU A 107 7.93 -8.45 -4.92
CA LEU A 107 7.00 -7.43 -4.43
C LEU A 107 7.25 -7.09 -2.95
N LYS A 108 7.40 -8.10 -2.09
CA LYS A 108 7.77 -7.90 -0.67
C LYS A 108 9.06 -7.09 -0.53
N LYS A 109 10.09 -7.41 -1.32
CA LYS A 109 11.39 -6.69 -1.30
C LYS A 109 11.31 -5.26 -1.82
N LEU A 110 10.36 -4.95 -2.70
CA LEU A 110 10.16 -3.62 -3.30
C LEU A 110 9.25 -2.71 -2.46
N PHE A 111 8.57 -3.24 -1.46
CA PHE A 111 7.71 -2.43 -0.60
C PHE A 111 8.51 -1.45 0.26
N ARG A 112 8.12 -0.18 0.25
CA ARG A 112 8.74 0.90 1.04
C ARG A 112 7.67 1.80 1.64
N LEU A 113 7.97 2.34 2.81
CA LEU A 113 7.29 3.51 3.36
C LEU A 113 8.29 4.67 3.37
N THR A 114 7.92 5.79 2.78
CA THR A 114 8.74 7.01 2.83
C THR A 114 8.27 7.86 4.01
N THR A 115 9.03 7.91 5.09
CA THR A 115 8.62 8.66 6.30
C THR A 115 8.94 10.16 6.18
N ARG A 116 8.02 10.99 6.67
CA ARG A 116 8.14 12.45 6.77
C ARG A 116 7.83 12.86 8.21
N GLU A 117 8.90 13.00 9.00
CA GLU A 117 8.82 13.10 10.48
C GLU A 117 9.58 14.31 11.06
N ASN A 118 9.82 15.36 10.27
CA ASN A 118 10.46 16.57 10.78
C ASN A 118 9.45 17.44 11.56
N PRO A 119 9.57 17.56 12.90
CA PRO A 119 8.63 18.31 13.72
C PRO A 119 8.58 19.79 13.34
N LEU A 120 9.69 20.38 12.91
CA LEU A 120 9.74 21.80 12.52
C LEU A 120 8.92 22.10 11.26
N LEU A 121 8.61 21.07 10.47
CA LEU A 121 7.87 21.21 9.22
C LEU A 121 6.44 20.71 9.32
N PHE A 122 6.17 19.72 10.18
CA PHE A 122 4.92 18.95 10.13
C PHE A 122 4.12 18.95 11.44
N ASP A 123 4.68 19.40 12.56
CA ASP A 123 3.95 19.40 13.84
C ASP A 123 2.70 20.30 13.78
N GLY A 124 1.57 19.72 14.16
CA GLY A 124 0.27 20.39 14.20
C GLY A 124 -0.37 20.67 12.83
N LEU A 125 0.18 20.16 11.72
CA LEU A 125 -0.44 20.34 10.41
C LEU A 125 -1.75 19.56 10.29
N ASP A 126 -2.77 20.23 9.78
CA ASP A 126 -4.03 19.59 9.39
C ASP A 126 -3.95 18.91 8.02
N ILE A 127 -5.00 18.18 7.66
CA ILE A 127 -5.06 17.42 6.41
C ILE A 127 -4.92 18.33 5.18
N HIS A 128 -5.55 19.51 5.18
CA HIS A 128 -5.48 20.44 4.05
C HIS A 128 -4.06 20.99 3.86
N GLN A 129 -3.38 21.33 4.96
CA GLN A 129 -1.98 21.76 4.94
C GLN A 129 -1.07 20.64 4.45
N ILE A 130 -1.31 19.39 4.86
CA ILE A 130 -0.57 18.22 4.36
C ILE A 130 -0.80 18.00 2.86
N GLN A 131 -2.04 18.12 2.36
CA GLN A 131 -2.29 18.02 0.92
C GLN A 131 -1.48 19.04 0.13
N GLU A 132 -1.38 20.28 0.62
CA GLU A 132 -0.58 21.31 -0.05
C GLU A 132 0.92 21.01 -0.03
N VAL A 133 1.44 20.53 1.10
CA VAL A 133 2.82 20.01 1.19
C VAL A 133 3.03 18.88 0.18
N CYS A 134 2.10 17.91 0.10
CA CYS A 134 2.19 16.77 -0.80
C CYS A 134 2.21 17.19 -2.28
N ARG A 135 1.40 18.17 -2.67
CA ARG A 135 1.39 18.73 -4.04
C ARG A 135 2.75 19.34 -4.39
N ARG A 136 3.35 20.09 -3.46
CA ARG A 136 4.68 20.68 -3.66
C ARG A 136 5.79 19.63 -3.75
N GLU A 137 5.68 18.56 -2.96
CA GLU A 137 6.66 17.47 -2.91
C GLU A 137 6.46 16.39 -3.99
N LEU A 138 5.34 16.44 -4.74
CA LEU A 138 4.94 15.43 -5.72
C LEU A 138 6.02 15.08 -6.77
N PRO A 139 6.75 16.04 -7.38
CA PRO A 139 7.79 15.70 -8.34
C PRO A 139 8.87 14.79 -7.75
N GLN A 140 9.32 15.10 -6.53
CA GLN A 140 10.32 14.30 -5.81
C GLN A 140 9.74 12.97 -5.34
N ALA A 141 8.49 12.96 -4.85
CA ALA A 141 7.83 11.74 -4.40
C ALA A 141 7.68 10.71 -5.54
N ARG A 142 7.34 11.15 -6.76
CA ARG A 142 7.22 10.30 -7.96
C ARG A 142 8.52 9.65 -8.41
N GLU A 143 9.67 10.20 -8.02
CA GLU A 143 10.97 9.59 -8.30
C GLU A 143 11.32 8.48 -7.29
N ASN A 144 10.81 8.60 -6.06
CA ASN A 144 11.15 7.73 -4.95
C ASN A 144 10.26 6.48 -4.84
N ILE A 145 8.95 6.63 -5.06
CA ILE A 145 7.97 5.57 -4.83
C ILE A 145 6.80 5.64 -5.83
N GLU A 146 6.41 4.50 -6.39
CA GLU A 146 5.38 4.46 -7.44
C GLU A 146 4.00 4.88 -6.92
N GLY A 147 3.69 4.71 -5.63
CA GLY A 147 2.42 5.15 -5.03
C GLY A 147 2.18 6.65 -5.11
N ALA A 148 3.23 7.47 -5.22
CA ALA A 148 3.09 8.91 -5.38
C ALA A 148 2.45 9.31 -6.72
N ARG A 149 2.36 8.41 -7.70
CA ARG A 149 1.66 8.69 -8.97
C ARG A 149 0.16 8.82 -8.80
N HIS A 150 -0.40 8.10 -7.85
CA HIS A 150 -1.82 8.07 -7.57
C HIS A 150 -2.27 9.18 -6.61
N CYS A 151 -1.35 10.04 -6.16
CA CYS A 151 -1.66 11.17 -5.30
C CYS A 151 -2.36 10.79 -3.98
N PHE A 152 -1.96 9.65 -3.39
CA PHE A 152 -2.34 9.26 -2.02
C PHE A 152 -1.13 9.30 -1.09
N VAL A 153 -1.35 9.82 0.12
CA VAL A 153 -0.40 9.70 1.25
C VAL A 153 -1.10 9.12 2.48
N LEU A 154 -0.30 8.68 3.44
CA LEU A 154 -0.77 8.28 4.75
C LEU A 154 -0.39 9.35 5.77
N VAL A 155 -1.28 9.63 6.72
CA VAL A 155 -1.09 10.63 7.77
C VAL A 155 -1.31 9.99 9.14
N ALA A 156 -0.36 10.21 10.03
CA ALA A 156 -0.42 9.87 11.44
C ALA A 156 -0.53 11.16 12.27
N ASP A 157 -1.76 11.56 12.53
CA ASP A 157 -2.11 12.67 13.41
C ASP A 157 -2.17 12.23 14.88
N GLU A 158 -2.54 13.16 15.77
CA GLU A 158 -2.67 12.88 17.20
C GLU A 158 -3.63 11.71 17.48
N ARG A 159 -4.72 11.63 16.73
CA ARG A 159 -5.73 10.60 16.91
C ARG A 159 -5.21 9.23 16.51
N VAL A 160 -4.57 9.13 15.35
CA VAL A 160 -3.93 7.89 14.87
C VAL A 160 -2.92 7.38 15.90
N LEU A 161 -2.05 8.24 16.42
CA LEU A 161 -1.06 7.81 17.40
C LEU A 161 -1.68 7.42 18.76
N LYS A 162 -2.77 8.06 19.18
CA LYS A 162 -3.56 7.62 20.34
C LYS A 162 -4.28 6.29 20.11
N ASP A 163 -4.79 6.05 18.91
CA ASP A 163 -5.41 4.77 18.55
C ASP A 163 -4.38 3.63 18.66
N VAL A 164 -3.17 3.83 18.11
CA VAL A 164 -2.07 2.87 18.21
C VAL A 164 -1.65 2.64 19.67
N ALA A 165 -1.64 3.69 20.50
CA ALA A 165 -1.40 3.56 21.94
C ALA A 165 -2.42 2.64 22.64
N ASN A 166 -3.65 2.62 22.14
CA ASN A 166 -4.74 1.77 22.63
C ASN A 166 -4.84 0.42 21.90
N GLY A 167 -3.86 0.07 21.06
CA GLY A 167 -3.86 -1.18 20.28
C GLY A 167 -4.83 -1.18 19.09
N VAL A 168 -5.33 -0.02 18.68
CA VAL A 168 -6.18 0.16 17.50
C VAL A 168 -5.31 0.62 16.32
N PHE A 169 -5.13 -0.26 15.36
CA PHE A 169 -4.22 -0.03 14.23
C PHE A 169 -4.96 0.52 13.02
N VAL A 170 -5.12 1.84 13.01
CA VAL A 170 -5.79 2.63 11.97
C VAL A 170 -4.86 3.74 11.51
N ILE A 171 -4.96 4.13 10.24
CA ILE A 171 -4.22 5.24 9.66
C ILE A 171 -5.13 6.04 8.72
N THR A 172 -4.84 7.32 8.55
CA THR A 172 -5.60 8.19 7.63
C THR A 172 -4.94 8.19 6.26
N ALA A 173 -5.64 7.72 5.24
CA ALA A 173 -5.25 7.89 3.84
C ALA A 173 -5.82 9.20 3.31
N VAL A 174 -4.99 10.02 2.67
CA VAL A 174 -5.33 11.35 2.17
C VAL A 174 -5.10 11.40 0.67
N ASP A 175 -6.14 11.76 -0.07
CA ASP A 175 -6.10 12.12 -1.48
C ASP A 175 -5.73 13.61 -1.59
N TYR A 176 -4.74 13.93 -2.41
CA TYR A 176 -4.33 15.32 -2.66
C TYR A 176 -4.42 15.72 -4.13
N ASP A 177 -5.07 14.91 -4.97
CA ASP A 177 -5.29 15.21 -6.39
C ASP A 177 -6.44 16.23 -6.59
N GLN A 178 -6.17 17.30 -7.36
CA GLN A 178 -7.06 18.47 -7.49
C GLN A 178 -8.11 18.31 -8.60
N VAL A 179 -8.92 17.25 -8.59
CA VAL A 179 -10.06 17.19 -9.53
C VAL A 179 -11.29 17.72 -8.81
N GLU A 180 -11.62 19.00 -9.10
CA GLU A 180 -12.74 19.80 -8.55
C GLU A 180 -14.14 19.15 -8.68
N ASP A 181 -14.27 18.03 -9.38
CA ASP A 181 -15.54 17.34 -9.66
C ASP A 181 -15.69 15.99 -8.91
N ARG A 182 -14.96 15.80 -7.80
CA ARG A 182 -15.04 14.55 -7.02
C ARG A 182 -16.06 14.66 -5.89
N PHE A 183 -17.13 13.85 -5.98
CA PHE A 183 -18.04 13.50 -4.86
C PHE A 183 -17.38 12.62 -3.78
N CYS A 184 -16.07 12.73 -3.62
CA CYS A 184 -15.23 11.78 -2.89
C CYS A 184 -14.61 12.52 -1.71
N PRO A 185 -14.62 11.95 -0.50
CA PRO A 185 -13.95 12.60 0.61
C PRO A 185 -12.45 12.66 0.35
N GLU A 186 -11.86 13.77 0.77
CA GLU A 186 -10.44 14.08 0.62
C GLU A 186 -9.54 13.15 1.45
N TRP A 187 -10.11 12.47 2.44
CA TRP A 187 -9.41 11.54 3.30
C TRP A 187 -10.34 10.46 3.82
N VAL A 188 -9.75 9.36 4.25
CA VAL A 188 -10.46 8.24 4.87
C VAL A 188 -9.58 7.56 5.89
N ARG A 189 -10.18 7.10 7.00
CA ARG A 189 -9.48 6.25 7.97
C ARG A 189 -9.58 4.80 7.52
N MET A 190 -8.49 4.05 7.61
CA MET A 190 -8.46 2.65 7.21
C MET A 190 -7.61 1.82 8.15
N SER A 191 -7.86 0.51 8.23
CA SER A 191 -6.97 -0.38 8.96
C SER A 191 -5.60 -0.38 8.29
N THR A 192 -4.54 -0.42 9.09
CA THR A 192 -3.17 -0.61 8.58
C THR A 192 -3.02 -1.96 7.86
N GLY A 193 -3.90 -2.94 8.13
CA GLY A 193 -3.98 -4.21 7.40
C GLY A 193 -4.53 -4.12 5.98
N ASP A 194 -5.13 -2.99 5.61
CA ASP A 194 -5.75 -2.75 4.30
C ASP A 194 -4.84 -1.98 3.33
N ILE A 195 -3.58 -1.70 3.71
CA ILE A 195 -2.65 -0.93 2.86
C ILE A 195 -2.34 -1.61 1.53
N LEU A 196 -2.26 -2.95 1.50
CA LEU A 196 -2.17 -3.68 0.24
C LEU A 196 -3.45 -3.54 -0.59
N ASN A 197 -4.63 -3.55 0.05
CA ASN A 197 -5.90 -3.36 -0.66
C ASN A 197 -5.98 -1.97 -1.28
N LEU A 198 -5.51 -0.92 -0.59
CA LEU A 198 -5.39 0.41 -1.17
C LEU A 198 -4.47 0.40 -2.40
N TRP A 199 -3.27 -0.17 -2.28
CA TRP A 199 -2.33 -0.27 -3.41
C TRP A 199 -2.94 -1.00 -4.63
N GLU A 200 -3.50 -2.18 -4.41
CA GLU A 200 -4.12 -2.98 -5.48
C GLU A 200 -5.33 -2.29 -6.08
N SER A 201 -6.07 -1.50 -5.28
CA SER A 201 -7.14 -0.69 -5.81
C SER A 201 -6.57 0.36 -6.75
N LEU A 202 -5.56 1.13 -6.30
CA LEU A 202 -4.98 2.24 -7.08
C LEU A 202 -4.36 1.74 -8.39
N PHE A 203 -3.83 0.53 -8.38
CA PHE A 203 -3.38 -0.18 -9.56
C PHE A 203 -4.47 -0.31 -10.65
N PHE A 204 -5.74 -0.56 -10.27
CA PHE A 204 -6.86 -0.61 -11.20
C PHE A 204 -7.24 0.75 -11.80
N GLU A 205 -6.88 1.86 -11.14
CA GLU A 205 -7.20 3.19 -11.68
C GLU A 205 -6.37 3.54 -12.92
N ASP A 206 -5.13 3.06 -13.00
CA ASP A 206 -4.30 3.17 -14.21
C ASP A 206 -4.84 2.31 -15.37
N SER A 207 -5.70 1.32 -15.08
CA SER A 207 -6.26 0.38 -16.06
C SER A 207 -7.74 0.63 -16.42
N ILE A 208 -8.16 1.90 -16.61
CA ILE A 208 -9.47 2.33 -17.17
C ILE A 208 -10.57 2.66 -16.13
N PHE A 209 -10.35 2.48 -14.83
CA PHE A 209 -11.42 2.61 -13.84
C PHE A 209 -11.19 3.73 -12.81
N ARG A 210 -11.89 4.87 -12.92
CA ARG A 210 -12.02 5.93 -11.87
C ARG A 210 -12.78 5.44 -10.62
N THR A 211 -12.56 4.21 -10.20
CA THR A 211 -13.49 3.48 -9.34
C THR A 211 -13.19 3.65 -7.86
N ILE A 212 -11.96 3.96 -7.42
CA ILE A 212 -11.70 4.17 -5.99
C ILE A 212 -12.27 5.48 -5.52
N HIS A 213 -11.97 6.58 -6.23
CA HIS A 213 -12.56 7.86 -5.87
C HIS A 213 -14.09 7.72 -5.83
N CYS A 214 -14.73 7.18 -6.88
CA CYS A 214 -16.18 6.99 -6.92
C CYS A 214 -16.72 6.01 -5.86
N ALA A 215 -16.04 4.89 -5.58
CA ALA A 215 -16.48 3.92 -4.58
C ALA A 215 -16.32 4.46 -3.17
N MET A 216 -15.21 5.13 -2.87
CA MET A 216 -15.01 5.88 -1.63
C MET A 216 -16.08 6.96 -1.49
N GLY A 217 -16.34 7.78 -2.52
CA GLY A 217 -17.40 8.78 -2.50
C GLY A 217 -18.80 8.21 -2.23
N CYS A 218 -19.17 7.12 -2.90
CA CYS A 218 -20.48 6.48 -2.72
C CYS A 218 -20.66 5.83 -1.34
N GLU A 219 -19.62 5.20 -0.79
CA GLU A 219 -19.69 4.59 0.55
C GLU A 219 -19.61 5.63 1.65
N LEU A 220 -18.74 6.63 1.50
CA LEU A 220 -18.39 7.57 2.55
C LEU A 220 -19.34 8.78 2.60
N SER A 221 -20.02 9.14 1.51
CA SER A 221 -21.07 10.18 1.51
C SER A 221 -22.24 9.88 2.47
N LYS A 222 -22.36 8.63 2.94
CA LYS A 222 -23.41 8.17 3.85
C LYS A 222 -22.90 7.88 5.26
N ARG A 223 -21.62 8.17 5.54
CA ARG A 223 -20.93 7.79 6.78
C ARG A 223 -20.31 9.01 7.41
N ASP A 224 -20.16 8.96 8.72
CA ASP A 224 -19.37 9.93 9.45
C ASP A 224 -17.89 9.56 9.31
N LEU A 225 -17.13 10.38 8.56
CA LEU A 225 -15.71 10.18 8.27
C LEU A 225 -14.86 10.13 9.55
N GLU A 226 -15.31 10.80 10.61
CA GLU A 226 -14.60 10.79 11.87
C GLU A 226 -14.65 9.40 12.52
N THR A 227 -15.77 8.71 12.46
CA THR A 227 -15.95 7.43 13.15
C THR A 227 -15.80 6.22 12.25
N TYR A 228 -15.95 6.39 10.94
CA TYR A 228 -15.89 5.31 9.97
C TYR A 228 -14.46 4.90 9.63
N VAL A 229 -14.19 3.59 9.70
CA VAL A 229 -12.96 2.98 9.18
C VAL A 229 -13.34 2.22 7.91
N TRP A 230 -12.74 2.62 6.80
CA TRP A 230 -13.00 2.05 5.49
C TRP A 230 -12.45 0.63 5.39
N PRO A 231 -13.29 -0.36 5.02
CA PRO A 231 -12.90 -1.77 4.95
C PRO A 231 -12.21 -2.15 3.62
N GLY A 232 -11.81 -1.16 2.81
CA GLY A 232 -11.38 -1.35 1.43
C GLY A 232 -12.54 -1.52 0.46
N LEU A 233 -12.23 -1.66 -0.84
CA LEU A 233 -13.24 -1.90 -1.87
C LEU A 233 -13.91 -3.27 -1.67
N SER A 234 -15.24 -3.30 -1.65
CA SER A 234 -16.00 -4.56 -1.50
C SER A 234 -15.74 -5.59 -2.60
N CYS A 235 -15.23 -5.17 -3.76
CA CYS A 235 -14.86 -6.04 -4.88
C CYS A 235 -13.45 -6.65 -4.74
N ILE A 236 -12.65 -6.18 -3.79
CA ILE A 236 -11.38 -6.78 -3.39
C ILE A 236 -11.68 -7.55 -2.12
N GLY A 237 -11.53 -8.88 -2.17
CA GLY A 237 -11.87 -9.75 -1.03
C GLY A 237 -11.16 -9.29 0.25
N ARG A 238 -11.85 -9.31 1.40
CA ARG A 238 -11.26 -8.90 2.68
C ARG A 238 -10.03 -9.76 2.99
N ARG A 239 -8.91 -9.11 3.26
CA ARG A 239 -7.64 -9.75 3.65
C ARG A 239 -7.44 -9.81 5.16
N GLY A 240 -8.45 -9.38 5.94
CA GLY A 240 -8.37 -9.23 7.39
C GLY A 240 -7.78 -10.46 8.10
N ASP A 241 -8.08 -11.67 7.61
CA ASP A 241 -7.53 -12.89 8.19
C ASP A 241 -6.00 -13.04 8.09
N CYS A 242 -5.34 -12.37 7.15
CA CYS A 242 -3.89 -12.44 6.91
C CYS A 242 -3.13 -11.18 7.38
N SER A 243 -3.82 -10.06 7.61
CA SER A 243 -3.19 -8.76 7.87
C SER A 243 -3.66 -8.03 9.13
N GLU A 244 -4.66 -8.56 9.84
CA GLU A 244 -5.10 -7.96 11.10
C GLU A 244 -4.03 -8.08 12.19
N ALA A 245 -3.76 -6.95 12.86
CA ALA A 245 -3.04 -6.94 14.12
C ALA A 245 -3.98 -7.42 15.23
N GLN A 246 -3.58 -8.47 15.94
CA GLN A 246 -4.28 -8.93 17.12
C GLN A 246 -3.34 -8.96 18.31
N THR A 247 -3.86 -8.63 19.49
CA THR A 247 -3.15 -8.91 20.73
C THR A 247 -3.04 -10.43 20.87
N ALA A 248 -1.88 -10.94 21.31
CA ALA A 248 -1.68 -12.38 21.44
C ALA A 248 -2.60 -12.98 22.53
N SER A 249 -3.71 -13.58 22.11
CA SER A 249 -4.60 -14.36 23.00
C SER A 249 -4.11 -15.81 23.11
N PRO A 250 -3.95 -16.39 24.31
CA PRO A 250 -3.56 -17.78 24.48
C PRO A 250 -4.64 -18.72 23.92
N GLY A 251 -4.29 -19.57 22.96
CA GLY A 251 -5.13 -20.72 22.56
C GLY A 251 -5.85 -20.62 21.21
N TRP A 252 -5.76 -19.51 20.48
CA TRP A 252 -6.38 -19.39 19.16
C TRP A 252 -5.33 -19.57 18.05
N ILE A 253 -5.51 -20.56 17.16
CA ILE A 253 -4.61 -20.83 16.02
C ILE A 253 -5.39 -20.56 14.72
N PRO A 254 -5.09 -19.48 13.99
CA PRO A 254 -5.71 -19.19 12.70
C PRO A 254 -5.28 -20.18 11.60
N GLU A 255 -6.15 -20.33 10.59
CA GLU A 255 -5.81 -21.00 9.32
C GLU A 255 -4.71 -20.28 8.52
N PHE A 256 -4.48 -18.98 8.77
CA PHE A 256 -3.45 -18.13 8.13
C PHE A 256 -2.56 -17.43 9.17
N THR A 257 -1.31 -17.13 8.83
CA THR A 257 -0.37 -16.49 9.77
C THR A 257 -0.85 -15.06 10.13
N ARG A 258 -1.47 -14.88 11.31
CA ARG A 258 -1.89 -13.55 11.80
C ARG A 258 -0.75 -12.76 12.41
N PHE A 259 -0.82 -11.43 12.28
CA PHE A 259 0.14 -10.52 12.89
C PHE A 259 -0.20 -10.31 14.38
N ARG A 260 0.78 -10.53 15.28
CA ARG A 260 0.59 -10.40 16.74
C ARG A 260 1.56 -9.41 17.35
N PHE A 261 1.06 -8.64 18.30
CA PHE A 261 1.88 -7.84 19.21
C PHE A 261 2.02 -8.56 20.55
N ASP A 262 3.26 -8.67 21.02
CA ASP A 262 3.58 -9.00 22.40
C ASP A 262 3.81 -7.68 23.16
N TYR A 263 3.06 -7.46 24.24
CA TYR A 263 3.25 -6.32 25.15
C TYR A 263 4.06 -6.74 26.37
#